data_AF-A0A1M6NW46-F1
#
_entry.id   AF-A0A1M6NW46-F1
#
_cell.length_a   1.000
_cell.length_b   1.000
_cell.length_c   1.000
_cell.angle_alpha   90.00
_cell.angle_beta   90.00
_cell.angle_gamma   90.00
#
_symmetry.space_group_name_H-M   'P 1'
#
loop_
_entity.id
_entity.type
_entity.pdbx_description
1 polymer ?
#
loop_
_entity_poly.entity_id
_entity_poly.type
_entity_poly.pdbx_seq_one_letter_code
_entity_poly.pdbx_strand_id
1 'polypeptide(L)'
;MLDEVKDVSASADHMKRLSFNPMFSSFETVRDYCVLFLENSVSFNYKNSLKLFAFFLPIEYVFKDFIFGFIDKEISGVKAKAQVGNKYLDVGNDFRLKPDLHLLKDDQPTIVDTKCLFSRHYESSVMSYVF
;
A
#
# COMPACT_ATOMS: atom_id res chain seq x y z
N MET A 1 14.02 -10.25 27.09
CA MET A 1 13.67 -11.68 27.01
C MET A 1 12.16 -11.76 27.14
N LEU A 2 11.47 -12.50 26.25
CA LEU A 2 10.02 -12.68 26.27
C LEU A 2 9.72 -13.96 27.08
N ASP A 3 9.85 -13.90 28.41
CA ASP A 3 9.98 -15.11 29.23
C ASP A 3 8.66 -15.87 29.50
N GLU A 4 7.52 -15.30 29.13
CA GLU A 4 6.20 -15.89 29.42
C GLU A 4 5.35 -16.17 28.16
N VAL A 5 5.98 -16.25 26.98
CA VAL A 5 5.24 -16.47 25.73
C VAL A 5 5.34 -17.93 25.31
N LYS A 6 4.19 -18.57 25.08
CA LYS A 6 4.13 -19.95 24.57
C LYS A 6 4.20 -19.94 23.04
N ASP A 7 5.00 -20.85 22.49
CA ASP A 7 4.97 -21.12 21.05
C ASP A 7 3.65 -21.77 20.67
N VAL A 8 2.90 -21.09 19.80
CA VAL A 8 1.63 -21.56 19.27
C VAL A 8 1.64 -21.47 17.75
N SER A 9 1.02 -22.46 17.09
CA SER A 9 0.81 -22.38 15.65
C SER A 9 -0.20 -21.28 15.35
N ALA A 10 0.20 -20.33 14.50
CA ALA A 10 -0.65 -19.23 14.07
C ALA A 10 -0.91 -19.32 12.56
N SER A 11 -2.16 -19.12 12.14
CA SER A 11 -2.54 -18.97 10.74
C SER A 11 -2.97 -17.54 10.44
N ALA A 12 -2.90 -17.12 9.18
CA ALA A 12 -3.38 -15.81 8.76
C ALA A 12 -4.85 -15.57 9.16
N ASP A 13 -5.70 -16.58 8.99
CA ASP A 13 -7.12 -16.52 9.39
C ASP A 13 -7.30 -16.31 10.88
N HIS A 14 -6.45 -16.92 11.71
CA HIS A 14 -6.47 -16.71 13.15
C HIS A 14 -6.11 -15.26 13.49
N MET A 15 -5.06 -14.72 12.86
CA MET A 15 -4.62 -13.34 13.07
C MET A 15 -5.65 -12.31 12.62
N LYS A 16 -6.36 -12.53 11.50
CA LYS A 16 -7.42 -11.63 11.01
C LYS A 16 -8.63 -11.52 11.95
N ARG A 17 -8.94 -12.58 12.69
CA ARG A 17 -10.03 -12.58 13.68
C ARG A 17 -9.66 -11.90 14.99
N LEU A 18 -8.37 -11.59 15.18
CA LEU A 18 -7.88 -10.92 16.37
C LEU A 18 -8.26 -9.44 16.34
N SER A 19 -9.04 -9.01 17.32
CA SER A 19 -9.37 -7.61 17.57
C SER A 19 -8.76 -7.19 18.89
N PHE A 20 -8.10 -6.02 18.89
CA PHE A 20 -7.53 -5.44 20.10
C PHE A 20 -8.50 -4.45 20.72
N ASN A 21 -8.43 -4.28 22.03
CA ASN A 21 -9.04 -3.14 22.70
C ASN A 21 -8.43 -1.84 22.12
N PRO A 22 -9.20 -0.76 21.90
CA PRO A 22 -8.69 0.52 21.41
C PRO A 22 -7.43 1.05 22.12
N MET A 23 -7.25 0.74 23.40
CA MET A 23 -6.05 1.07 24.19
C MET A 23 -4.76 0.41 23.64
N PHE A 24 -4.92 -0.68 22.89
CA PHE A 24 -3.86 -1.47 22.25
C PHE A 24 -3.90 -1.37 20.72
N SER A 25 -4.52 -0.32 20.17
CA SER A 25 -4.62 -0.09 18.72
C SER A 25 -3.26 -0.09 18.00
N SER A 26 -2.17 0.26 18.68
CA SER A 26 -0.81 0.16 18.13
C SER A 26 -0.39 -1.27 17.74
N PHE A 27 -1.00 -2.30 18.33
CA PHE A 27 -0.76 -3.70 17.97
C PHE A 27 -1.52 -4.15 16.72
N GLU A 28 -2.50 -3.38 16.25
CA GLU A 28 -3.18 -3.67 14.98
C GLU A 28 -2.19 -3.67 13.82
N THR A 29 -1.29 -2.70 13.78
CA THR A 29 -0.20 -2.64 12.78
C THR A 29 0.68 -3.89 12.83
N VAL A 30 1.02 -4.38 14.04
CA VAL A 30 1.82 -5.60 14.20
C VAL A 30 1.06 -6.83 13.70
N ARG A 31 -0.23 -6.95 14.05
CA ARG A 31 -1.12 -8.00 13.52
C ARG A 31 -1.20 -7.94 12.01
N ASP A 32 -1.34 -6.76 11.43
CA ASP A 32 -1.47 -6.58 9.98
C ASP A 32 -0.21 -7.02 9.24
N TYR A 33 0.98 -6.73 9.80
CA TYR A 33 2.23 -7.30 9.29
C TYR A 33 2.31 -8.81 9.44
N CYS A 34 1.84 -9.38 10.55
CA CYS A 34 1.78 -10.83 10.71
C CYS A 34 0.85 -11.46 9.67
N VAL A 35 -0.32 -10.87 9.40
CA VAL A 35 -1.23 -11.33 8.35
C VAL A 35 -0.54 -11.24 6.99
N LEU A 36 0.06 -10.10 6.65
CA LEU A 36 0.81 -9.90 5.41
C LEU A 36 1.87 -10.99 5.22
N PHE A 37 2.64 -11.28 6.27
CA PHE A 37 3.68 -12.31 6.27
C PHE A 37 3.09 -13.71 6.07
N LEU A 38 2.09 -14.09 6.87
CA LEU A 38 1.50 -15.43 6.82
C LEU A 38 0.76 -15.71 5.51
N GLU A 39 0.21 -14.70 4.83
CA GLU A 39 -0.52 -14.86 3.57
C GLU A 39 0.37 -14.82 2.33
N ASN A 40 1.40 -13.97 2.34
CA ASN A 40 2.14 -13.64 1.12
C ASN A 40 3.58 -14.16 1.14
N SER A 41 4.04 -14.76 2.25
CA SER A 41 5.36 -15.35 2.30
C SER A 41 5.37 -16.69 1.56
N VAL A 42 6.26 -16.78 0.56
CA VAL A 42 6.61 -18.05 -0.05
C VAL A 42 7.95 -18.49 0.53
N SER A 43 7.97 -19.65 1.17
CA SER A 43 9.21 -20.24 1.68
C SER A 43 9.89 -21.08 0.60
N PHE A 44 11.11 -20.72 0.22
CA PHE A 44 11.94 -21.54 -0.66
C PHE A 44 13.10 -22.16 0.13
N ASN A 45 13.30 -23.46 -0.04
CA ASN A 45 14.46 -24.15 0.51
C ASN A 45 15.62 -24.01 -0.49
N TYR A 46 16.51 -23.05 -0.26
CA TYR A 46 17.74 -22.92 -1.05
C TYR A 46 18.91 -23.53 -0.25
N LYS A 47 19.53 -24.59 -0.79
CA LYS A 47 20.70 -25.32 -0.24
C LYS A 47 20.75 -25.39 1.31
N ASN A 48 20.05 -26.36 1.88
CA ASN A 48 20.18 -26.94 3.23
C ASN A 48 20.34 -26.06 4.48
N SER A 49 20.24 -24.73 4.42
CA SER A 49 20.33 -23.87 5.62
C SER A 49 19.71 -22.48 5.49
N LEU A 50 19.34 -22.03 4.29
CA LEU A 50 18.74 -20.72 4.06
C LEU A 50 17.27 -20.87 3.65
N LYS A 51 16.37 -20.55 4.59
CA LYS A 51 14.96 -20.27 4.29
C LYS A 51 14.87 -18.83 3.80
N LEU A 52 14.67 -18.66 2.50
CA LEU A 52 14.39 -17.35 1.92
C LEU A 52 12.88 -17.09 1.98
N PHE A 53 12.52 -15.90 2.44
CA PHE A 53 11.16 -15.39 2.37
C PHE A 53 11.12 -14.25 1.35
N ALA A 54 10.22 -14.36 0.39
CA ALA A 54 9.97 -13.32 -0.60
C ALA A 54 8.51 -12.89 -0.54
N PHE A 55 8.28 -11.59 -0.75
CA PHE A 55 6.96 -11.02 -0.91
C PHE A 55 6.73 -10.68 -2.38
N PHE A 56 5.62 -11.17 -2.92
CA PHE A 56 5.12 -10.73 -4.22
C PHE A 56 4.05 -9.68 -3.98
N LEU A 57 4.47 -8.45 -3.65
CA LEU A 57 3.53 -7.35 -3.48
C LEU A 57 3.16 -6.77 -4.85
N PRO A 58 1.87 -6.49 -5.08
CA PRO A 58 1.44 -5.73 -6.25
C PRO A 58 1.85 -4.27 -6.07
N ILE A 59 3.12 -3.98 -6.35
CA ILE A 59 3.78 -2.71 -5.99
C ILE A 59 3.07 -1.48 -6.54
N GLU A 60 2.41 -1.60 -7.69
CA GLU A 60 1.63 -0.52 -8.27
C GLU A 60 0.50 -0.05 -7.34
N TYR A 61 -0.21 -0.99 -6.70
CA TYR A 61 -1.29 -0.67 -5.77
C TYR A 61 -0.72 -0.16 -4.43
N VAL A 62 0.32 -0.82 -3.91
CA VAL A 62 0.97 -0.41 -2.67
C VAL A 62 1.54 1.00 -2.78
N PHE A 63 2.12 1.33 -3.94
CA PHE A 63 2.65 2.66 -4.20
C PHE A 63 1.55 3.72 -4.29
N LYS A 64 0.45 3.42 -5.00
CA LYS A 64 -0.73 4.31 -5.09
C LYS A 64 -1.28 4.64 -3.70
N ASP A 65 -1.49 3.61 -2.89
CA ASP A 65 -2.02 3.76 -1.53
C ASP A 65 -1.05 4.53 -0.62
N PHE A 66 0.26 4.28 -0.76
CA PHE A 66 1.29 5.02 -0.04
C PHE A 66 1.26 6.52 -0.39
N ILE A 67 1.26 6.88 -1.67
CA ILE A 67 1.23 8.29 -2.10
C ILE A 67 -0.07 8.96 -1.64
N PHE A 68 -1.21 8.27 -1.74
CA PHE A 68 -2.49 8.76 -1.21
C PHE A 68 -2.39 9.07 0.29
N GLY A 69 -1.99 8.08 1.09
CA GLY A 69 -1.90 8.23 2.55
C GLY A 69 -0.87 9.28 2.98
N PHE A 70 0.24 9.39 2.24
CA PHE A 70 1.25 10.42 2.48
C PHE A 70 0.70 11.83 2.24
N ILE A 71 0.02 12.06 1.11
CA ILE A 71 -0.56 13.38 0.80
C ILE A 71 -1.63 13.75 1.83
N ASP A 72 -2.55 12.82 2.14
CA ASP A 72 -3.64 13.06 3.08
C ASP A 72 -3.15 13.39 4.50
N LYS A 73 -2.06 12.74 4.92
CA LYS A 73 -1.50 12.91 6.27
C LYS A 73 -0.55 14.10 6.39
N GLU A 74 0.33 14.31 5.42
CA GLU A 74 1.47 15.23 5.56
C GLU A 74 1.25 16.58 4.85
N ILE A 75 0.37 16.67 3.86
CA ILE A 75 0.16 17.90 3.07
C ILE A 75 -1.14 18.60 3.50
N SER A 76 -1.01 19.48 4.51
CA SER A 76 -2.12 20.31 4.98
C SER A 76 -2.66 21.23 3.88
N GLY A 77 -3.99 21.26 3.71
CA GLY A 77 -4.66 22.11 2.71
C GLY A 77 -4.92 21.45 1.36
N VAL A 78 -4.43 20.21 1.15
CA VAL A 78 -4.76 19.39 -0.01
C VAL A 78 -5.68 18.27 0.44
N LYS A 79 -6.89 18.19 -0.13
CA LYS A 79 -7.78 17.04 0.08
C LYS A 79 -7.55 16.03 -1.03
N ALA A 80 -6.98 14.88 -0.70
CA ALA A 80 -6.84 13.78 -1.63
C ALA A 80 -8.13 12.95 -1.67
N LYS A 81 -8.60 12.59 -2.87
CA LYS A 81 -9.62 11.55 -3.05
C LYS A 81 -9.04 10.45 -3.92
N ALA A 82 -8.97 9.24 -3.36
CA ALA A 82 -8.65 8.04 -4.13
C ALA A 82 -9.80 7.73 -5.09
N GLN A 83 -9.47 7.50 -6.37
CA GLN A 83 -10.37 7.00 -7.41
C GLN A 83 -11.78 7.61 -7.44
N VAL A 84 -11.95 8.72 -8.18
CA VAL A 84 -13.29 9.26 -8.48
C VAL A 84 -13.98 8.35 -9.49
N GLY A 85 -14.74 7.36 -9.01
CA GLY A 85 -15.42 6.36 -9.83
C GLY A 85 -16.41 6.91 -10.87
N ASN A 86 -16.79 8.18 -10.75
CA ASN A 86 -17.73 8.88 -11.64
C ASN A 86 -17.08 9.79 -12.69
N LYS A 87 -15.74 9.85 -12.77
CA LYS A 87 -15.05 10.71 -13.74
C LYS A 87 -14.13 9.88 -14.61
N TYR A 88 -14.58 9.61 -15.83
CA TYR A 88 -13.77 8.99 -16.87
C TYR A 88 -13.02 10.09 -17.63
N LEU A 89 -11.77 9.80 -17.98
CA LEU A 89 -10.94 10.71 -18.79
C LEU A 89 -11.24 10.61 -20.29
N ASP A 90 -12.21 9.77 -20.66
CA ASP A 90 -12.63 9.55 -22.03
C ASP A 90 -14.03 10.13 -22.27
N VAL A 91 -14.13 10.93 -23.33
CA VAL A 91 -15.39 11.54 -23.79
C VAL A 91 -16.25 10.53 -24.55
N GLY A 92 -15.63 9.58 -25.27
CA GLY A 92 -16.32 8.52 -26.00
C GLY A 92 -16.77 7.35 -25.12
N ASN A 93 -16.20 7.23 -23.92
CA ASN A 93 -16.36 6.10 -23.00
C ASN A 93 -15.95 4.74 -23.63
N ASP A 94 -15.10 4.79 -24.65
CA ASP A 94 -14.44 3.65 -25.28
C ASP A 94 -13.37 3.07 -24.34
N PHE A 95 -12.73 3.93 -23.56
CA PHE A 95 -11.71 3.59 -22.57
C PHE A 95 -12.17 4.03 -21.17
N ARG A 96 -12.34 3.07 -20.26
CA ARG A 96 -12.69 3.33 -18.85
C ARG A 96 -11.49 3.84 -18.03
N LEU A 97 -10.79 4.84 -18.56
CA LEU A 97 -9.62 5.47 -17.97
C LEU A 97 -10.04 6.17 -16.68
N LYS A 98 -9.57 5.62 -15.55
CA LYS A 98 -9.76 6.17 -14.21
C LYS A 98 -8.43 6.75 -13.73
N PRO A 99 -8.43 7.98 -13.17
CA PRO A 99 -7.23 8.53 -12.58
C PRO A 99 -6.88 7.82 -11.27
N ASP A 100 -5.59 7.71 -10.96
CA ASP A 100 -5.12 7.16 -9.69
C ASP A 100 -5.53 8.04 -8.50
N LEU A 101 -5.28 9.35 -8.60
CA LEU A 101 -5.54 10.32 -7.54
C LEU A 101 -6.26 11.55 -8.10
N HIS A 102 -7.21 12.08 -7.32
CA HIS A 102 -7.85 13.36 -7.57
C HIS A 102 -7.63 14.28 -6.36
N LEU A 103 -6.79 15.28 -6.53
CA LEU A 103 -6.42 16.23 -5.50
C LEU A 103 -7.27 17.49 -5.61
N LEU A 104 -7.66 18.06 -4.47
CA LEU A 104 -8.32 19.34 -4.38
C LEU A 104 -7.46 20.27 -3.52
N LYS A 105 -6.93 21.32 -4.13
CA LYS A 105 -6.20 22.39 -3.46
C LYS A 105 -6.91 23.71 -3.76
N ASP A 106 -7.36 24.42 -2.74
CA ASP A 106 -8.08 25.70 -2.91
C ASP A 106 -9.23 25.61 -3.94
N ASP A 107 -10.00 24.51 -3.88
CA ASP A 107 -11.07 24.13 -4.82
C ASP A 107 -10.65 23.94 -6.30
N GLN A 108 -9.36 23.99 -6.60
CA GLN A 108 -8.83 23.63 -7.92
C GLN A 108 -8.58 22.12 -7.98
N PRO A 109 -9.27 21.39 -8.88
CA PRO A 109 -9.06 19.96 -9.05
C PRO A 109 -7.78 19.70 -9.85
N THR A 110 -6.95 18.78 -9.37
CA THR A 110 -5.77 18.29 -10.09
C THR A 110 -5.83 16.77 -10.16
N ILE A 111 -5.60 16.24 -11.37
CA ILE A 111 -5.58 14.81 -11.63
C ILE A 111 -4.13 14.35 -11.60
N VAL A 112 -3.84 13.30 -10.84
CA VAL A 112 -2.48 12.76 -10.72
C VAL A 112 -2.51 11.27 -11.05
N ASP A 113 -1.66 10.88 -11.99
CA ASP A 113 -1.36 9.48 -12.32
C ASP A 113 -0.02 9.12 -11.66
N THR A 114 0.02 7.99 -10.96
CA THR A 114 1.18 7.59 -10.17
C THR A 114 1.80 6.34 -10.74
N LYS A 115 3.06 6.44 -11.16
CA LYS A 115 3.83 5.32 -11.69
C LYS A 115 4.99 4.98 -10.76
N CYS A 116 5.03 3.74 -10.28
CA CYS A 116 6.22 3.20 -9.63
C CYS A 116 7.17 2.64 -10.69
N LEU A 117 8.21 3.40 -11.03
CA LEU A 117 9.29 2.95 -11.93
C LEU A 117 10.44 2.36 -11.10
N PHE A 118 10.73 1.06 -11.28
CA PHE A 118 12.00 0.51 -10.82
C PHE A 118 13.10 0.93 -11.80
N SER A 119 13.70 2.09 -11.57
CA SER A 119 14.87 2.50 -12.34
C SER A 119 16.05 1.58 -12.04
N ARG A 120 16.68 1.02 -13.07
CA ARG A 120 17.97 0.31 -12.96
C ARG A 120 19.16 1.26 -12.78
N HIS A 121 18.96 2.57 -12.72
CA HIS A 121 20.00 3.53 -12.38
C HIS A 121 19.49 4.64 -11.44
N TYR A 122 20.23 4.83 -10.34
CA TYR A 122 20.14 6.00 -9.48
C TYR A 122 20.56 7.24 -10.30
N GLU A 123 19.60 8.02 -10.78
CA GLU A 123 19.75 9.46 -10.99
C GLU A 123 18.37 10.08 -11.26
N SER A 124 17.95 10.97 -10.35
CA SER A 124 16.79 11.87 -10.39
C SER A 124 15.41 11.28 -10.74
N SER A 125 14.59 11.04 -9.71
CA SER A 125 13.14 10.90 -9.84
C SER A 125 12.52 12.23 -10.29
N VAL A 126 12.10 12.30 -11.55
CA VAL A 126 11.30 13.41 -12.07
C VAL A 126 9.83 13.00 -12.03
N MET A 127 9.03 13.71 -11.24
CA MET A 127 7.57 13.64 -11.27
C MET A 127 7.12 14.32 -12.57
N SER A 128 6.70 13.53 -13.56
CA SER A 128 6.18 14.09 -14.82
C SER A 128 4.74 14.56 -14.63
N TYR A 129 4.52 15.86 -14.73
CA TYR A 129 3.19 16.45 -14.87
C TYR A 129 2.75 16.29 -16.33
N VAL A 130 1.55 15.76 -16.56
CA VAL A 130 0.86 15.87 -17.86
C VAL A 130 -0.06 17.08 -17.75
N PHE A 131 0.15 18.06 -18.63
CA PHE A 131 -0.64 19.29 -18.75
C PHE A 131 -2.05 19.02 -19.27
#